data_AF-A0A0B7MPV0-F1
#
_entry.id   AF-A0A0B7MPV0-F1
#
_cell.length_a   1.000
_cell.length_b   1.000
_cell.length_c   1.000
_cell.angle_alpha   90.00
_cell.angle_beta   90.00
_cell.angle_gamma   90.00
#
_symmetry.space_group_name_H-M   'P 1'
#
loop_
_entity.id
_entity.type
_entity.pdbx_description
1 polymer ?
#
loop_
_entity_poly.entity_id
_entity_poly.type
_entity_poly.pdbx_seq_one_letter_code
_entity_poly.pdbx_strand_id
1 'polypeptide(L)'
;MEIGRIPGVLKFWQDGSMAGGIACLILLTWSIFCVFYCYPAVPCHSEEVSKMIIIMDGQARIKEIKAVQSKLIKEGFTVHISKGVARTIIGVIGDRTRAFRLSIDVMPGVEKVIPILNPFKLASREFKQDSTIIKVGGQAIGGKDVHLMAGPCAVESRTQLLECAFAVKEAGATFLRGGAFKPRTSPYSFQGLAEKGLEYMVEARSETGLLIVTEVMDPRLVPLVAGCADILQIGARNMQNFPLLKEAAAAGKPVLLKRGAAATIEEWLMAAEYMMLEGNHQVILCERGIKTFETYTRNTLDLNAVPVVKRLSHLPVMVDPSHGTGNWWMVSPMSRAAVAVGADGLLIEVHPSPGDALSDGQQSLTPENFQGLVQEVHQVAHAIGRAVNGVRQNWISDAGGLRP
;
A
#
# COMPACT_ATOMS: atom_id res chain seq x y z
N MET A 1 45.87 2.48 0.97
CA MET A 1 46.48 1.32 1.64
C MET A 1 45.88 0.07 1.03
N GLU A 2 46.48 -0.40 -0.04
CA GLU A 2 46.17 -1.68 -0.67
C GLU A 2 46.93 -2.80 0.05
N ILE A 3 46.24 -3.87 0.39
CA ILE A 3 46.79 -5.17 0.76
C ILE A 3 45.89 -6.14 -0.01
N GLY A 4 46.32 -6.94 -0.98
CA GLY A 4 47.59 -7.60 -1.20
C GLY A 4 47.24 -9.06 -1.50
N ARG A 5 47.16 -9.42 -2.79
CA ARG A 5 46.98 -10.80 -3.26
C ARG A 5 48.22 -11.63 -2.95
N ILE A 6 48.06 -12.84 -2.40
CA ILE A 6 49.02 -13.94 -2.61
C ILE A 6 48.23 -15.24 -2.92
N PRO A 7 48.68 -16.06 -3.89
CA PRO A 7 47.93 -17.16 -4.48
C PRO A 7 48.41 -18.56 -4.02
N GLY A 8 47.56 -19.56 -4.25
CA GLY A 8 47.98 -20.96 -4.42
C GLY A 8 47.52 -21.92 -3.33
N VAL A 9 46.54 -22.76 -3.64
CA VAL A 9 46.52 -24.14 -3.15
C VAL A 9 46.16 -25.06 -4.31
N LEU A 10 47.10 -25.97 -4.56
CA LEU A 10 47.11 -26.99 -5.58
C LEU A 10 46.02 -28.05 -5.35
N LYS A 11 45.67 -28.66 -6.47
CA LYS A 11 44.85 -29.85 -6.72
C LYS A 11 45.57 -31.13 -6.25
N PHE A 12 44.80 -32.21 -5.98
CA PHE A 12 45.11 -33.66 -5.74
C PHE A 12 44.63 -34.13 -4.35
N TRP A 13 43.94 -35.26 -4.12
CA TRP A 13 43.43 -36.42 -4.88
C TRP A 13 42.31 -37.09 -4.03
N GLN A 14 41.18 -37.56 -4.58
CA GLN A 14 40.87 -38.98 -4.83
C GLN A 14 41.51 -39.99 -3.84
N ASP A 15 40.75 -40.42 -2.84
CA ASP A 15 40.30 -41.82 -2.66
C ASP A 15 39.67 -42.02 -1.27
N GLY A 16 38.60 -42.81 -1.22
CA GLY A 16 37.76 -42.99 -0.05
C GLY A 16 38.43 -43.79 1.07
N SER A 17 38.37 -43.25 2.29
CA SER A 17 38.02 -43.95 3.54
C SER A 17 38.44 -43.08 4.72
N MET A 18 37.45 -42.52 5.43
CA MET A 18 37.42 -42.39 6.89
C MET A 18 36.14 -41.65 7.27
N ALA A 19 35.09 -42.44 7.44
CA ALA A 19 33.97 -42.10 8.29
C ALA A 19 34.48 -41.99 9.74
N GLY A 20 34.03 -40.95 10.48
CA GLY A 20 34.08 -40.95 11.95
C GLY A 20 34.67 -39.71 12.65
N GLY A 21 35.33 -38.79 11.95
CA GLY A 21 36.05 -37.68 12.60
C GLY A 21 35.54 -36.25 12.34
N ILE A 22 34.80 -36.02 11.25
CA ILE A 22 34.47 -34.67 10.75
C ILE A 22 33.04 -34.22 11.09
N ALA A 23 32.17 -35.14 11.50
CA ALA A 23 30.80 -34.81 11.93
C ALA A 23 30.73 -34.06 13.26
N CYS A 24 31.78 -34.12 14.10
CA CYS A 24 31.80 -33.46 15.42
C CYS A 24 32.34 -32.01 15.35
N LEU A 25 33.15 -31.67 14.35
CA LEU A 25 33.72 -30.32 14.20
C LEU A 25 32.79 -29.36 13.43
N ILE A 26 31.89 -29.87 12.58
CA ILE A 26 30.95 -29.06 11.80
C ILE A 26 29.70 -28.68 12.61
N LEU A 27 29.31 -29.50 13.61
CA LEU A 27 28.19 -29.20 14.52
C LEU A 27 28.56 -28.14 15.58
N LEU A 28 29.83 -28.03 15.97
CA LEU A 28 30.31 -27.03 16.93
C LEU A 28 30.52 -25.63 16.31
N THR A 29 30.70 -25.53 14.99
CA THR A 29 30.78 -24.23 14.29
C THR A 29 29.41 -23.67 13.87
N TRP A 30 28.36 -24.49 13.83
CA TRP A 30 26.98 -24.03 13.58
C TRP A 30 26.28 -23.52 14.85
N SER A 31 26.61 -24.05 16.03
CA SER A 31 26.06 -23.55 17.31
C SER A 31 26.67 -22.22 17.77
N ILE A 32 27.83 -21.82 17.24
CA ILE A 32 28.47 -20.54 17.59
C ILE A 32 28.08 -19.42 16.60
N PHE A 33 27.70 -19.76 15.36
CA PHE A 33 27.20 -18.78 14.38
C PHE A 33 25.73 -18.38 14.58
N CYS A 34 24.92 -19.22 15.22
CA CYS A 34 23.52 -18.89 15.54
C CYS A 34 23.34 -17.99 16.78
N VAL A 35 24.39 -17.70 17.55
CA VAL A 35 24.30 -16.86 18.75
C VAL A 35 24.57 -15.37 18.47
N PHE A 36 25.10 -15.02 17.28
CA PHE A 36 25.49 -13.63 16.94
C PHE A 36 24.66 -12.92 15.86
N TYR A 37 23.61 -13.57 15.33
CA TYR A 37 22.58 -12.90 14.51
C TYR A 37 21.20 -12.98 15.18
N CYS A 38 21.17 -12.73 16.49
CA CYS A 38 19.99 -12.15 17.09
C CYS A 38 19.98 -10.68 16.67
N TYR A 39 19.18 -10.33 15.65
CA TYR A 39 18.79 -8.94 15.43
C TYR A 39 18.37 -8.39 16.80
N PRO A 40 18.97 -7.29 17.29
CA PRO A 40 18.42 -6.68 18.48
C PRO A 40 17.01 -6.26 18.08
N ALA A 41 16.00 -6.91 18.67
CA ALA A 41 14.70 -6.30 18.82
C ALA A 41 14.97 -4.99 19.54
N VAL A 42 15.00 -3.88 18.79
CA VAL A 42 15.12 -2.55 19.34
C VAL A 42 13.97 -2.43 20.33
N PRO A 43 14.22 -2.27 21.65
CA PRO A 43 13.16 -1.95 22.58
C PRO A 43 12.69 -0.55 22.20
N CYS A 44 11.63 -0.46 21.41
CA CYS A 44 10.99 0.79 21.05
C CYS A 44 10.15 1.25 22.26
N HIS A 45 10.84 1.66 23.32
CA HIS A 45 10.28 2.47 24.39
C HIS A 45 11.08 3.77 24.44
N SER A 46 11.00 4.56 23.36
CA SER A 46 11.15 6.00 23.51
C SER A 46 9.89 6.48 24.22
N GLU A 47 10.02 6.94 25.47
CA GLU A 47 8.94 7.65 26.17
C GLU A 47 8.54 8.87 25.34
N GLU A 48 7.46 8.74 24.58
CA GLU A 48 7.08 9.72 23.58
C GLU A 48 6.14 10.78 24.13
N VAL A 49 6.59 12.02 24.02
CA VAL A 49 5.87 13.20 24.49
C VAL A 49 4.82 13.60 23.46
N SER A 50 3.61 13.07 23.56
CA SER A 50 2.47 13.52 22.75
C SER A 50 1.79 14.72 23.38
N LYS A 51 1.27 15.62 22.54
CA LYS A 51 0.50 16.78 23.01
C LYS A 51 -0.99 16.57 22.68
N MET A 52 -1.86 16.92 23.61
CA MET A 52 -3.31 16.94 23.40
C MET A 52 -3.91 18.16 24.09
N ILE A 53 -5.06 18.61 23.60
CA ILE A 53 -5.82 19.73 24.15
C ILE A 53 -7.17 19.19 24.58
N ILE A 54 -7.52 19.37 25.84
CA ILE A 54 -8.86 19.07 26.35
C ILE A 54 -9.59 20.40 26.50
N ILE A 55 -10.74 20.51 25.86
CA ILE A 55 -11.65 21.63 25.99
C ILE A 55 -12.70 21.24 27.03
N MET A 56 -12.77 22.01 28.10
CA MET A 56 -13.82 21.89 29.12
C MET A 56 -15.08 22.64 28.67
N ASP A 57 -16.25 22.13 29.06
CA ASP A 57 -17.53 22.80 28.90
C ASP A 57 -17.49 24.21 29.53
N GLY A 58 -18.17 25.18 28.92
CA GLY A 58 -18.22 26.56 29.42
C GLY A 58 -18.84 26.70 30.82
N GLN A 59 -19.65 25.72 31.23
CA GLN A 59 -20.26 25.63 32.56
C GLN A 59 -19.56 24.61 33.47
N ALA A 60 -18.43 24.04 33.04
CA ALA A 60 -17.69 23.05 33.82
C ALA A 60 -17.31 23.59 35.20
N ARG A 61 -17.70 22.86 36.25
CA ARG A 61 -17.44 23.25 37.64
C ARG A 61 -15.95 23.10 37.94
N ILE A 62 -15.44 23.91 38.87
CA ILE A 62 -14.04 23.83 39.33
C ILE A 62 -13.69 22.40 39.81
N LYS A 63 -14.65 21.69 40.42
CA LYS A 63 -14.49 20.29 40.85
C LYS A 63 -14.23 19.34 39.66
N GLU A 64 -14.89 19.57 38.53
CA GLU A 64 -14.78 18.77 37.31
C GLU A 64 -13.42 19.01 36.64
N ILE A 65 -12.99 20.27 36.52
CA ILE A 65 -11.66 20.65 36.01
C ILE A 65 -10.55 20.01 36.86
N LYS A 66 -10.67 20.08 38.20
CA LYS A 66 -9.71 19.45 39.12
C LYS A 66 -9.71 17.92 39.01
N ALA A 67 -10.87 17.30 38.76
CA ALA A 67 -10.96 15.85 38.58
C ALA A 67 -10.22 15.39 37.33
N VAL A 68 -10.41 16.08 36.20
CA VAL A 68 -9.68 15.83 34.94
C VAL A 68 -8.18 16.02 35.15
N GLN A 69 -7.77 17.13 35.75
CA GLN A 69 -6.36 17.41 36.05
C GLN A 69 -5.73 16.31 36.93
N SER A 70 -6.42 15.92 38.01
CA SER A 70 -5.92 14.92 38.96
C SER A 70 -5.75 13.55 38.29
N LYS A 71 -6.68 13.17 37.41
CA LYS A 71 -6.59 11.91 36.67
C LYS A 71 -5.39 11.90 35.72
N LEU A 72 -5.17 13.00 35.01
CA LEU A 72 -4.03 13.14 34.08
C LEU A 72 -2.69 13.12 34.82
N ILE A 73 -2.56 13.86 35.92
CA ILE A 73 -1.32 13.88 36.72
C ILE A 73 -1.03 12.51 37.33
N LYS A 74 -2.06 11.82 37.84
CA LYS A 74 -1.92 10.46 38.39
C LYS A 74 -1.36 9.47 37.36
N GLU A 75 -1.67 9.69 36.09
CA GLU A 75 -1.23 8.86 34.98
C GLU A 75 0.08 9.36 34.35
N GLY A 76 0.77 10.30 35.00
CA GLY A 76 2.09 10.77 34.58
C GLY A 76 2.08 11.81 33.47
N PHE A 77 0.93 12.43 33.18
CA PHE A 77 0.87 13.52 32.20
C PHE A 77 1.24 14.86 32.84
N THR A 78 1.95 15.69 32.07
CA THR A 78 2.15 17.10 32.40
C THR A 78 0.95 17.91 31.89
N VAL A 79 0.40 18.78 32.74
CA VAL A 79 -0.86 19.49 32.47
C VAL A 79 -0.67 21.00 32.58
N HIS A 80 -1.12 21.74 31.56
CA HIS A 80 -1.15 23.19 31.51
C HIS A 80 -2.60 23.67 31.35
N ILE A 81 -3.08 24.47 32.31
CA ILE A 81 -4.45 24.98 32.27
C ILE A 81 -4.44 26.43 31.80
N SER A 82 -5.22 26.72 30.76
CA SER A 82 -5.51 28.06 30.26
C SER A 82 -6.99 28.37 30.51
N LYS A 83 -7.26 29.35 31.38
CA LYS A 83 -8.63 29.81 31.67
C LYS A 83 -8.97 30.96 30.73
N GLY A 84 -9.76 30.67 29.68
CA GLY A 84 -10.30 31.70 28.80
C GLY A 84 -11.56 32.33 29.38
N VAL A 85 -12.01 33.43 28.76
CA VAL A 85 -13.24 34.16 29.16
C VAL A 85 -14.50 33.30 29.00
N ALA A 86 -14.53 32.44 27.96
CA ALA A 86 -15.70 31.61 27.66
C ALA A 86 -15.50 30.12 27.99
N ARG A 87 -14.25 29.61 27.96
CA ARG A 87 -13.94 28.18 28.13
C ARG A 87 -12.61 27.98 28.82
N THR A 88 -12.47 26.87 29.55
CA THR A 88 -11.19 26.42 30.09
C THR A 88 -10.57 25.38 29.16
N ILE A 89 -9.31 25.57 28.81
CA ILE A 89 -8.52 24.68 27.97
C ILE A 89 -7.44 24.04 28.83
N ILE A 90 -7.29 22.73 28.72
CA ILE A 90 -6.26 21.95 29.41
C ILE A 90 -5.34 21.36 28.34
N GLY A 91 -4.16 21.96 28.18
CA GLY A 91 -3.07 21.37 27.40
C GLY A 91 -2.43 20.24 28.18
N VAL A 92 -2.20 19.10 27.53
CA VAL A 92 -1.64 17.91 28.16
C VAL A 92 -0.47 17.40 27.32
N ILE A 93 0.59 17.04 28.01
CA ILE A 93 1.87 16.62 27.44
C ILE A 93 2.24 15.28 28.08
N GLY A 94 2.38 14.21 27.28
CA GLY A 94 2.73 12.85 27.73
C GLY A 94 2.36 11.77 26.71
N ASP A 95 2.53 10.49 27.06
CA ASP A 95 2.30 9.35 26.13
C ASP A 95 0.81 9.18 25.76
N ARG A 96 0.50 9.38 24.47
CA ARG A 96 -0.87 9.27 23.92
C ARG A 96 -1.47 7.87 24.03
N THR A 97 -0.66 6.81 23.95
CA THR A 97 -1.18 5.43 24.02
C THR A 97 -1.84 5.16 25.38
N ARG A 98 -1.34 5.83 26.42
CA ARG A 98 -1.95 5.83 27.76
C ARG A 98 -3.19 6.71 27.80
N ALA A 99 -3.19 7.88 27.15
CA ALA A 99 -4.29 8.83 27.19
C ALA A 99 -5.61 8.26 26.63
N PHE A 100 -5.54 7.48 25.54
CA PHE A 100 -6.73 6.86 24.94
C PHE A 100 -7.42 5.85 25.87
N ARG A 101 -6.66 5.23 26.79
CA ARG A 101 -7.20 4.31 27.81
C ARG A 101 -7.90 5.02 28.96
N LEU A 102 -7.71 6.33 29.11
CA LEU A 102 -8.21 7.07 30.27
C LEU A 102 -9.65 7.55 30.11
N SER A 103 -10.29 7.37 28.95
CA SER A 103 -11.68 7.79 28.69
C SER A 103 -11.95 9.21 29.23
N ILE A 104 -11.05 10.15 28.90
CA ILE A 104 -11.13 11.53 29.39
C ILE A 104 -12.32 12.26 28.77
N ASP A 105 -12.67 11.89 27.53
CA ASP A 105 -13.81 12.38 26.76
C ASP A 105 -15.17 12.15 27.44
N VAL A 106 -15.30 11.13 28.27
CA VAL A 106 -16.56 10.85 29.02
C VAL A 106 -16.56 11.43 30.43
N MET A 107 -15.50 12.12 30.85
CA MET A 107 -15.47 12.72 32.18
C MET A 107 -16.42 13.93 32.26
N PRO A 108 -17.15 14.10 33.39
CA PRO A 108 -18.01 15.27 33.57
C PRO A 108 -17.26 16.59 33.36
N GLY A 109 -17.87 17.50 32.62
CA GLY A 109 -17.31 18.82 32.29
C GLY A 109 -16.33 18.83 31.12
N VAL A 110 -15.98 17.68 30.52
CA VAL A 110 -15.19 17.65 29.28
C VAL A 110 -16.11 17.80 28.09
N GLU A 111 -15.85 18.80 27.24
CA GLU A 111 -16.60 19.01 25.99
C GLU A 111 -15.96 18.23 24.85
N LYS A 112 -14.63 18.30 24.71
CA LYS A 112 -13.91 17.63 23.62
C LYS A 112 -12.44 17.42 23.96
N VAL A 113 -11.87 16.31 23.50
CA VAL A 113 -10.43 16.08 23.48
C VAL A 113 -9.93 16.18 22.04
N ILE A 114 -8.91 17.00 21.81
CA ILE A 114 -8.29 17.25 20.50
C ILE A 114 -6.83 16.79 20.57
N PRO A 115 -6.43 15.72 19.88
CA PRO A 115 -5.02 15.36 19.75
C PRO A 115 -4.28 16.42 18.92
N ILE A 116 -3.03 16.75 19.28
CA ILE A 116 -2.19 17.67 18.50
C ILE A 116 -1.40 16.92 17.42
N LEU A 117 -1.07 15.65 17.63
CA LEU A 117 -0.33 14.81 16.67
C LEU A 117 -1.25 13.91 15.83
N ASN A 118 -0.83 13.63 14.59
CA ASN A 118 -1.54 12.71 13.70
C ASN A 118 -1.66 11.31 14.33
N PRO A 119 -2.78 10.59 14.14
CA PRO A 119 -2.97 9.26 14.73
C PRO A 119 -2.14 8.14 14.07
N PHE A 120 -1.66 8.33 12.84
CA PHE A 120 -0.88 7.38 12.04
C PHE A 120 0.61 7.72 12.07
N LYS A 121 1.32 7.36 13.14
CA LYS A 121 2.70 7.80 13.34
C LYS A 121 3.66 7.19 12.31
N LEU A 122 3.71 5.87 12.21
CA LEU A 122 4.66 5.14 11.35
C LEU A 122 4.45 5.46 9.88
N ALA A 123 3.22 5.66 9.44
CA ALA A 123 2.90 6.06 8.08
C ALA A 123 3.11 7.56 7.82
N SER A 124 3.30 8.39 8.85
CA SER A 124 3.39 9.86 8.70
C SER A 124 4.73 10.33 8.17
N ARG A 125 4.69 11.38 7.36
CA ARG A 125 5.90 12.10 6.92
C ARG A 125 6.58 12.86 8.07
N GLU A 126 5.83 13.16 9.13
CA GLU A 126 6.37 13.73 10.37
C GLU A 126 7.37 12.79 11.04
N PHE A 127 7.07 11.48 11.05
CA PHE A 127 7.96 10.46 11.59
C PHE A 127 9.08 10.08 10.62
N LYS A 128 8.77 9.94 9.33
CA LYS A 128 9.76 9.64 8.28
C LYS A 128 9.63 10.61 7.11
N GLN A 129 10.58 11.54 7.00
CA GLN A 129 10.53 12.63 6.03
C GLN A 129 10.71 12.15 4.58
N ASP A 130 11.63 11.23 4.34
CA ASP A 130 11.91 10.69 3.01
C ASP A 130 10.76 9.83 2.50
N SER A 131 10.47 9.87 1.21
CA SER A 131 9.49 8.97 0.60
C SER A 131 9.94 7.50 0.69
N THR A 132 9.00 6.59 0.89
CA THR A 132 9.26 5.14 0.84
C THR A 132 9.31 4.68 -0.60
N ILE A 133 10.36 3.93 -0.93
CA ILE A 133 10.53 3.27 -2.23
C ILE A 133 10.38 1.77 -2.01
N ILE A 134 9.37 1.17 -2.63
CA ILE A 134 9.08 -0.26 -2.52
C ILE A 134 9.70 -0.98 -3.72
N LYS A 135 10.66 -1.86 -3.45
CA LYS A 135 11.38 -2.62 -4.48
C LYS A 135 10.72 -3.97 -4.70
N VAL A 136 10.28 -4.25 -5.92
CA VAL A 136 9.61 -5.51 -6.27
C VAL A 136 10.12 -5.96 -7.63
N GLY A 137 10.75 -7.13 -7.72
CA GLY A 137 11.16 -7.73 -9.00
C GLY A 137 11.93 -6.79 -9.95
N GLY A 138 12.84 -5.97 -9.42
CA GLY A 138 13.62 -4.98 -10.19
C GLY A 138 12.92 -3.64 -10.42
N GLN A 139 11.64 -3.51 -10.06
CA GLN A 139 10.88 -2.25 -10.10
C GLN A 139 10.99 -1.49 -8.78
N ALA A 140 10.79 -0.17 -8.80
CA ALA A 140 10.90 0.72 -7.65
C ALA A 140 9.71 1.69 -7.56
N ILE A 141 8.69 1.33 -6.79
CA ILE A 141 7.44 2.09 -6.66
C ILE A 141 7.61 3.21 -5.63
N GLY A 142 7.17 4.43 -5.96
CA GLY A 142 7.26 5.63 -5.10
C GLY A 142 8.35 6.63 -5.50
N GLY A 143 9.08 6.33 -6.58
CA GLY A 143 10.12 7.19 -7.15
C GLY A 143 9.62 8.13 -8.24
N LYS A 144 10.53 8.51 -9.14
CA LYS A 144 10.21 9.35 -10.31
C LYS A 144 9.33 8.63 -11.32
N ASP A 145 9.49 7.31 -11.40
CA ASP A 145 8.76 6.46 -12.32
C ASP A 145 7.30 6.27 -11.89
N VAL A 146 6.42 6.30 -12.87
CA VAL A 146 5.00 5.98 -12.76
C VAL A 146 4.80 4.57 -13.26
N HIS A 147 4.27 3.70 -12.40
CA HIS A 147 4.04 2.29 -12.73
C HIS A 147 2.61 2.04 -13.21
N LEU A 148 2.48 1.31 -14.32
CA LEU A 148 1.19 0.83 -14.80
C LEU A 148 1.00 -0.63 -14.39
N MET A 149 -0.03 -0.88 -13.60
CA MET A 149 -0.50 -2.19 -13.20
C MET A 149 -1.80 -2.48 -13.95
N ALA A 150 -1.73 -3.30 -14.99
CA ALA A 150 -2.83 -3.47 -15.93
C ALA A 150 -3.16 -4.95 -16.13
N GLY A 151 -4.42 -5.23 -16.47
CA GLY A 151 -4.91 -6.59 -16.66
C GLY A 151 -6.38 -6.71 -16.29
N PRO A 152 -6.96 -7.92 -16.40
CA PRO A 152 -8.40 -8.08 -16.32
C PRO A 152 -8.96 -7.93 -14.91
N CYS A 153 -10.27 -7.65 -14.85
CA CYS A 153 -11.00 -7.57 -13.59
C CYS A 153 -10.94 -8.90 -12.82
N ALA A 154 -11.20 -9.99 -13.52
CA ALA A 154 -11.13 -11.35 -13.03
C ALA A 154 -10.26 -12.19 -13.99
N VAL A 155 -9.65 -13.25 -13.47
CA VAL A 155 -9.04 -14.26 -14.33
C VAL A 155 -10.16 -15.18 -14.81
N GLU A 156 -10.47 -15.18 -16.10
CA GLU A 156 -11.66 -15.88 -16.64
C GLU A 156 -11.28 -17.18 -17.35
N SER A 157 -10.15 -17.18 -18.06
CA SER A 157 -9.54 -18.36 -18.65
C SER A 157 -8.04 -18.15 -18.86
N ARG A 158 -7.31 -19.24 -19.13
CA ARG A 158 -5.87 -19.18 -19.46
C ARG A 158 -5.62 -18.28 -20.69
N THR A 159 -6.37 -18.50 -21.77
CA THR A 159 -6.20 -17.77 -23.03
C THR A 159 -6.47 -16.28 -22.85
N GLN A 160 -7.60 -15.94 -22.22
CA GLN A 160 -7.98 -14.55 -21.93
C GLN A 160 -6.91 -13.81 -21.12
N LEU A 161 -6.35 -14.47 -20.09
CA LEU A 161 -5.32 -13.86 -19.27
C LEU A 161 -4.00 -13.67 -20.01
N LEU A 162 -3.54 -14.67 -20.75
CA LEU A 162 -2.28 -14.59 -21.50
C LEU A 162 -2.35 -13.54 -22.60
N GLU A 163 -3.43 -13.51 -23.38
CA GLU A 163 -3.65 -12.49 -24.40
C GLU A 163 -3.60 -11.08 -23.81
N CYS A 164 -4.30 -10.86 -22.70
CA CYS A 164 -4.26 -9.58 -22.00
C CYS A 164 -2.85 -9.26 -21.48
N ALA A 165 -2.16 -10.23 -20.89
CA ALA A 165 -0.82 -10.05 -20.32
C ALA A 165 0.21 -9.64 -21.40
N PHE A 166 0.20 -10.28 -22.56
CA PHE A 166 1.06 -9.89 -23.67
C PHE A 166 0.75 -8.48 -24.15
N ALA A 167 -0.53 -8.16 -24.35
CA ALA A 167 -0.93 -6.86 -24.87
C ALA A 167 -0.58 -5.71 -23.90
N VAL A 168 -0.85 -5.87 -22.60
CA VAL A 168 -0.50 -4.83 -21.62
C VAL A 168 1.01 -4.72 -21.42
N LYS A 169 1.76 -5.83 -21.53
CA LYS A 169 3.23 -5.82 -21.49
C LYS A 169 3.80 -5.01 -22.65
N GLU A 170 3.31 -5.27 -23.87
CA GLU A 170 3.72 -4.56 -25.08
C GLU A 170 3.40 -3.06 -24.97
N ALA A 171 2.28 -2.72 -24.35
CA ALA A 171 1.88 -1.36 -24.08
C ALA A 171 2.71 -0.64 -22.98
N GLY A 172 3.57 -1.34 -22.24
CA GLY A 172 4.43 -0.75 -21.22
C GLY A 172 3.97 -0.98 -19.78
N ALA A 173 3.04 -1.91 -19.52
CA ALA A 173 2.73 -2.34 -18.16
C ALA A 173 3.97 -2.96 -17.49
N THR A 174 4.10 -2.73 -16.18
CA THR A 174 5.18 -3.33 -15.36
C THR A 174 4.65 -4.43 -14.45
N PHE A 175 3.34 -4.42 -14.17
CA PHE A 175 2.66 -5.45 -13.40
C PHE A 175 1.40 -5.92 -14.13
N LEU A 176 1.12 -7.21 -13.99
CA LEU A 176 -0.14 -7.84 -14.36
C LEU A 176 -1.06 -7.85 -13.13
N ARG A 177 -2.23 -7.22 -13.26
CA ARG A 177 -3.31 -7.36 -12.27
C ARG A 177 -4.36 -8.37 -12.71
N GLY A 178 -4.94 -9.11 -11.76
CA GLY A 178 -6.00 -10.07 -12.06
C GLY A 178 -6.65 -10.62 -10.79
N GLY A 179 -7.98 -10.68 -10.75
CA GLY A 179 -8.70 -11.24 -9.59
C GLY A 179 -8.91 -12.74 -9.74
N ALA A 180 -8.15 -13.56 -9.01
CA ALA A 180 -8.37 -15.00 -8.93
C ALA A 180 -9.57 -15.35 -8.04
N PHE A 181 -9.82 -14.54 -7.01
CA PHE A 181 -10.98 -14.60 -6.14
C PHE A 181 -11.77 -13.30 -6.26
N LYS A 182 -13.10 -13.36 -6.36
CA LYS A 182 -13.96 -12.17 -6.57
C LYS A 182 -14.97 -11.99 -5.44
N PRO A 183 -14.99 -10.82 -4.75
CA PRO A 183 -16.00 -10.53 -3.75
C PRO A 183 -17.25 -10.02 -4.46
N ARG A 184 -18.23 -10.91 -4.70
CA ARG A 184 -19.46 -10.55 -5.42
C ARG A 184 -20.59 -10.27 -4.46
N THR A 185 -21.38 -9.23 -4.77
CA THR A 185 -22.62 -8.92 -4.04
C THR A 185 -23.64 -10.05 -4.20
N SER A 186 -23.66 -10.71 -5.36
CA SER A 186 -24.55 -11.84 -5.64
C SER A 186 -23.76 -13.16 -5.64
N PRO A 187 -24.26 -14.20 -4.94
CA PRO A 187 -23.61 -15.53 -4.93
C PRO A 187 -23.70 -16.25 -6.28
N TYR A 188 -24.61 -15.84 -7.17
CA TYR A 188 -24.77 -16.45 -8.51
C TYR A 188 -23.81 -15.87 -9.56
N SER A 189 -23.08 -14.82 -9.21
CA SER A 189 -22.07 -14.25 -10.09
C SER A 189 -20.81 -15.11 -10.13
N PHE A 190 -20.01 -14.98 -11.20
CA PHE A 190 -18.69 -15.61 -11.28
C PHE A 190 -17.83 -15.23 -10.07
N GLN A 191 -17.37 -16.25 -9.33
CA GLN A 191 -16.62 -16.12 -8.08
C GLN A 191 -15.09 -16.07 -8.28
N GLY A 192 -14.62 -16.28 -9.51
CA GLY A 192 -13.20 -16.44 -9.84
C GLY A 192 -12.79 -17.91 -9.96
N LEU A 193 -11.62 -18.16 -10.56
CA LEU A 193 -11.06 -19.51 -10.73
C LEU A 193 -10.25 -20.00 -9.53
N ALA A 194 -10.16 -19.21 -8.45
CA ALA A 194 -9.38 -19.52 -7.25
C ALA A 194 -7.93 -19.92 -7.58
N GLU A 195 -7.45 -21.06 -7.07
CA GLU A 195 -6.08 -21.55 -7.26
C GLU A 195 -5.71 -21.67 -8.74
N LYS A 196 -6.64 -22.12 -9.58
CA LYS A 196 -6.39 -22.24 -11.02
C LYS A 196 -6.15 -20.89 -11.69
N GLY A 197 -6.83 -19.85 -11.20
CA GLY A 197 -6.57 -18.48 -11.63
C GLY A 197 -5.17 -18.01 -11.26
N LEU A 198 -4.68 -18.37 -10.07
CA LEU A 198 -3.32 -18.05 -9.64
C LEU A 198 -2.27 -18.79 -10.47
N GLU A 199 -2.49 -20.07 -10.81
CA GLU A 199 -1.61 -20.83 -11.71
C GLU A 199 -1.44 -20.12 -13.05
N TYR A 200 -2.54 -19.66 -13.66
CA TYR A 200 -2.48 -18.93 -14.93
C TYR A 200 -1.74 -17.59 -14.79
N MET A 201 -1.85 -16.90 -13.66
CA MET A 201 -1.07 -15.68 -13.43
C MET A 201 0.43 -15.96 -13.32
N VAL A 202 0.82 -17.05 -12.66
CA VAL A 202 2.23 -17.48 -12.57
C VAL A 202 2.78 -17.82 -13.95
N GLU A 203 1.99 -18.51 -14.77
CA GLU A 203 2.31 -18.78 -16.17
C GLU A 203 2.49 -17.47 -16.96
N ALA A 204 1.52 -16.55 -16.89
CA ALA A 204 1.59 -15.26 -17.57
C ALA A 204 2.83 -14.43 -17.16
N ARG A 205 3.21 -14.45 -15.88
CA ARG A 205 4.47 -13.84 -15.43
C ARG A 205 5.68 -14.51 -16.08
N SER A 206 5.69 -15.83 -16.19
CA SER A 206 6.81 -16.57 -16.80
C SER A 206 6.99 -16.23 -18.28
N GLU A 207 5.88 -16.05 -18.99
CA GLU A 207 5.85 -15.71 -20.42
C GLU A 207 6.16 -14.23 -20.72
N THR A 208 5.75 -13.30 -19.83
CA THR A 208 5.81 -11.86 -20.12
C THR A 208 6.81 -11.08 -19.26
N GLY A 209 7.25 -11.67 -18.15
CA GLY A 209 8.02 -10.99 -17.11
C GLY A 209 7.25 -9.93 -16.32
N LEU A 210 5.91 -9.85 -16.45
CA LEU A 210 5.07 -8.96 -15.64
C LEU A 210 4.98 -9.46 -14.19
N LEU A 211 5.21 -8.57 -13.23
CA LEU A 211 5.03 -8.88 -11.80
C LEU A 211 3.54 -8.98 -11.46
N ILE A 212 3.17 -9.84 -10.52
CA ILE A 212 1.78 -10.15 -10.22
C ILE A 212 1.26 -9.29 -9.06
N VAL A 213 0.16 -8.58 -9.31
CA VAL A 213 -0.69 -8.00 -8.26
C VAL A 213 -2.05 -8.68 -8.26
N THR A 214 -2.42 -9.32 -7.17
CA THR A 214 -3.72 -10.00 -7.06
C THR A 214 -4.32 -9.84 -5.68
N GLU A 215 -5.66 -9.89 -5.60
CA GLU A 215 -6.40 -9.62 -4.38
C GLU A 215 -6.47 -10.84 -3.47
N VAL A 216 -6.25 -10.62 -2.18
CA VAL A 216 -6.55 -11.57 -1.12
C VAL A 216 -7.71 -11.03 -0.29
N MET A 217 -8.71 -11.88 -0.04
CA MET A 217 -9.97 -11.46 0.58
C MET A 217 -10.22 -12.09 1.96
N ASP A 218 -9.45 -13.11 2.31
CA ASP A 218 -9.62 -13.92 3.51
C ASP A 218 -8.23 -14.21 4.10
N PRO A 219 -8.03 -14.05 5.43
CA PRO A 219 -6.74 -14.33 6.07
C PRO A 219 -6.20 -15.73 5.73
N ARG A 220 -7.07 -16.74 5.63
CA ARG A 220 -6.69 -18.13 5.36
C ARG A 220 -6.09 -18.32 3.97
N LEU A 221 -6.39 -17.42 3.03
CA LEU A 221 -5.88 -17.46 1.67
C LEU A 221 -4.54 -16.72 1.51
N VAL A 222 -4.08 -15.97 2.52
CA VAL A 222 -2.85 -15.18 2.44
C VAL A 222 -1.63 -16.04 2.10
N PRO A 223 -1.36 -17.19 2.74
CA PRO A 223 -0.19 -18.01 2.40
C PRO A 223 -0.20 -18.48 0.94
N LEU A 224 -1.35 -18.92 0.45
CA LEU A 224 -1.53 -19.36 -0.93
C LEU A 224 -1.29 -18.21 -1.92
N VAL A 225 -1.95 -17.06 -1.71
CA VAL A 225 -1.83 -15.92 -2.62
C VAL A 225 -0.42 -15.34 -2.60
N ALA A 226 0.22 -15.24 -1.42
CA ALA A 226 1.58 -14.74 -1.27
C ALA A 226 2.65 -15.63 -1.94
N GLY A 227 2.38 -16.92 -2.10
CA GLY A 227 3.23 -17.85 -2.86
C GLY A 227 3.29 -17.52 -4.35
N CYS A 228 2.22 -16.94 -4.90
CA CYS A 228 2.13 -16.59 -6.32
C CYS A 228 2.41 -15.11 -6.58
N ALA A 229 1.88 -14.22 -5.73
CA ALA A 229 1.88 -12.78 -5.93
C ALA A 229 3.21 -12.10 -5.58
N ASP A 230 3.51 -11.05 -6.32
CA ASP A 230 4.60 -10.13 -6.03
C ASP A 230 4.12 -8.98 -5.12
N ILE A 231 2.83 -8.59 -5.25
CA ILE A 231 2.15 -7.63 -4.38
C ILE A 231 0.77 -8.19 -4.00
N LEU A 232 0.45 -8.18 -2.70
CA LEU A 232 -0.88 -8.53 -2.20
C LEU A 232 -1.79 -7.32 -2.29
N GLN A 233 -2.92 -7.41 -3.00
CA GLN A 233 -3.94 -6.37 -2.98
C GLN A 233 -4.95 -6.65 -1.86
N ILE A 234 -5.23 -5.63 -1.04
CA ILE A 234 -6.38 -5.58 -0.16
C ILE A 234 -7.43 -4.68 -0.80
N GLY A 235 -8.56 -5.27 -1.18
CA GLY A 235 -9.66 -4.54 -1.81
C GLY A 235 -10.36 -3.56 -0.87
N ALA A 236 -11.06 -2.58 -1.45
CA ALA A 236 -11.73 -1.52 -0.71
C ALA A 236 -12.73 -2.01 0.35
N ARG A 237 -13.40 -3.15 0.12
CA ARG A 237 -14.34 -3.77 1.07
C ARG A 237 -13.63 -4.33 2.31
N ASN A 238 -12.36 -4.65 2.18
CA ASN A 238 -11.53 -5.24 3.22
C ASN A 238 -10.52 -4.25 3.83
N MET A 239 -10.60 -2.95 3.49
CA MET A 239 -9.67 -1.94 4.02
C MET A 239 -9.65 -1.91 5.56
N GLN A 240 -10.77 -2.22 6.23
CA GLN A 240 -10.88 -2.29 7.69
C GLN A 240 -11.03 -3.74 8.21
N ASN A 241 -10.72 -4.74 7.38
CA ASN A 241 -10.64 -6.12 7.84
C ASN A 241 -9.30 -6.34 8.56
N PHE A 242 -9.21 -5.87 9.81
CA PHE A 242 -7.95 -5.87 10.56
C PHE A 242 -7.30 -7.26 10.70
N PRO A 243 -8.03 -8.37 10.93
CA PRO A 243 -7.43 -9.71 10.89
C PRO A 243 -6.72 -10.00 9.56
N LEU A 244 -7.33 -9.64 8.43
CA LEU A 244 -6.71 -9.80 7.11
C LEU A 244 -5.50 -8.89 6.92
N LEU A 245 -5.55 -7.64 7.39
CA LEU A 245 -4.42 -6.72 7.32
C LEU A 245 -3.20 -7.26 8.07
N LYS A 246 -3.42 -7.82 9.27
CA LYS A 246 -2.35 -8.42 10.09
C LYS A 246 -1.72 -9.62 9.40
N GLU A 247 -2.56 -10.51 8.87
CA GLU A 247 -2.08 -11.69 8.15
C GLU A 247 -1.31 -11.31 6.87
N ALA A 248 -1.82 -10.34 6.10
CA ALA A 248 -1.14 -9.81 4.92
C ALA A 248 0.20 -9.13 5.28
N ALA A 249 0.29 -8.46 6.43
CA ALA A 249 1.53 -7.89 6.93
C ALA A 249 2.55 -8.99 7.27
N ALA A 250 2.12 -10.04 7.97
CA ALA A 250 2.96 -11.17 8.37
C ALA A 250 3.53 -11.96 7.17
N ALA A 251 2.87 -11.91 6.02
CA ALA A 251 3.34 -12.56 4.79
C ALA A 251 4.64 -11.97 4.22
N GLY A 252 5.09 -10.79 4.68
CA GLY A 252 6.35 -10.16 4.29
C GLY A 252 6.41 -9.65 2.84
N LYS A 253 5.28 -9.66 2.13
CA LYS A 253 5.13 -9.12 0.78
C LYS A 253 4.68 -7.65 0.82
N PRO A 254 4.99 -6.84 -0.20
CA PRO A 254 4.34 -5.55 -0.38
C PRO A 254 2.83 -5.68 -0.45
N VAL A 255 2.12 -4.71 0.14
CA VAL A 255 0.65 -4.69 0.19
C VAL A 255 0.13 -3.44 -0.51
N LEU A 256 -0.70 -3.62 -1.54
CA LEU A 256 -1.49 -2.55 -2.17
C LEU A 256 -2.84 -2.43 -1.44
N LEU A 257 -3.00 -1.39 -0.65
CA LEU A 257 -4.18 -1.12 0.16
C LEU A 257 -5.11 -0.13 -0.55
N LYS A 258 -6.24 -0.64 -1.05
CA LYS A 258 -7.29 0.23 -1.62
C LYS A 258 -8.04 0.99 -0.53
N ARG A 259 -8.29 2.28 -0.77
CA ARG A 259 -9.17 3.08 0.09
C ARG A 259 -10.59 2.50 0.11
N GLY A 260 -11.19 2.40 1.28
CA GLY A 260 -12.59 2.02 1.46
C GLY A 260 -13.53 3.08 0.90
N ALA A 261 -14.67 2.67 0.34
CA ALA A 261 -15.57 3.59 -0.38
C ALA A 261 -16.15 4.70 0.50
N ALA A 262 -16.20 4.54 1.83
CA ALA A 262 -16.65 5.57 2.76
C ALA A 262 -15.54 6.04 3.71
N ALA A 263 -14.30 5.61 3.48
CA ALA A 263 -13.20 5.89 4.38
C ALA A 263 -12.66 7.31 4.19
N THR A 264 -12.39 7.98 5.30
CA THR A 264 -11.56 9.19 5.33
C THR A 264 -10.09 8.85 5.02
N ILE A 265 -9.31 9.88 4.68
CA ILE A 265 -7.85 9.70 4.48
C ILE A 265 -7.17 9.25 5.78
N GLU A 266 -7.64 9.75 6.92
CA GLU A 266 -7.13 9.34 8.24
C GLU A 266 -7.36 7.85 8.48
N GLU A 267 -8.58 7.34 8.29
CA GLU A 267 -8.89 5.92 8.47
C GLU A 267 -8.09 5.03 7.52
N TRP A 268 -7.82 5.52 6.31
CA TRP A 268 -7.01 4.81 5.34
C TRP A 268 -5.53 4.74 5.74
N LEU A 269 -4.96 5.85 6.21
CA LEU A 269 -3.61 5.88 6.76
C LEU A 269 -3.49 5.07 8.05
N MET A 270 -4.54 5.04 8.88
CA MET A 270 -4.60 4.16 10.04
C MET A 270 -4.63 2.68 9.65
N ALA A 271 -5.34 2.29 8.60
CA ALA A 271 -5.29 0.92 8.10
C ALA A 271 -3.88 0.54 7.61
N ALA A 272 -3.12 1.47 7.01
CA ALA A 272 -1.71 1.27 6.73
C ALA A 272 -0.87 1.15 8.01
N GLU A 273 -1.11 2.01 9.01
CA GLU A 273 -0.47 1.98 10.32
C GLU A 273 -0.61 0.59 10.99
N TYR A 274 -1.78 -0.04 10.90
CA TYR A 274 -2.00 -1.40 11.41
C TYR A 274 -1.02 -2.42 10.84
N MET A 275 -0.76 -2.38 9.52
CA MET A 275 0.19 -3.30 8.89
C MET A 275 1.64 -2.97 9.25
N MET A 276 1.97 -1.68 9.37
CA MET A 276 3.30 -1.22 9.76
C MET A 276 3.64 -1.57 11.21
N LEU A 277 2.65 -1.55 12.12
CA LEU A 277 2.80 -1.98 13.51
C LEU A 277 3.09 -3.48 13.64
N GLU A 278 2.59 -4.30 12.71
CA GLU A 278 2.93 -5.73 12.63
C GLU A 278 4.29 -5.96 11.91
N GLY A 279 5.02 -4.89 11.57
CA GLY A 279 6.37 -4.93 11.04
C GLY A 279 6.49 -4.82 9.51
N ASN A 280 5.39 -4.75 8.77
CA ASN A 280 5.44 -4.60 7.32
C ASN A 280 5.34 -3.14 6.88
N HIS A 281 6.49 -2.55 6.55
CA HIS A 281 6.60 -1.17 6.09
C HIS A 281 6.43 -1.00 4.56
N GLN A 282 6.10 -2.06 3.83
CA GLN A 282 5.97 -2.08 2.37
C GLN A 282 4.51 -1.89 1.93
N VAL A 283 3.90 -0.77 2.32
CA VAL A 283 2.50 -0.46 2.00
C VAL A 283 2.42 0.53 0.84
N ILE A 284 1.61 0.19 -0.18
CA ILE A 284 1.25 1.04 -1.31
C ILE A 284 -0.21 1.43 -1.14
N LEU A 285 -0.51 2.73 -1.11
CA LEU A 285 -1.86 3.23 -1.02
C LEU A 285 -2.47 3.30 -2.42
N CYS A 286 -3.69 2.81 -2.64
CA CYS A 286 -4.45 3.01 -3.89
C CYS A 286 -5.80 3.73 -3.68
N GLU A 287 -5.90 4.98 -4.16
CA GLU A 287 -7.16 5.74 -4.22
C GLU A 287 -8.04 5.18 -5.34
N ARG A 288 -9.33 4.98 -5.08
CA ARG A 288 -10.24 4.23 -5.98
C ARG A 288 -11.67 4.76 -6.01
N GLY A 289 -11.85 6.00 -5.55
CA GLY A 289 -13.10 6.71 -5.40
C GLY A 289 -13.85 6.38 -4.11
N ILE A 290 -14.56 7.41 -3.64
CA ILE A 290 -15.45 7.37 -2.49
C ILE A 290 -16.92 7.43 -2.93
N LYS A 291 -17.81 6.91 -2.11
CA LYS A 291 -19.24 6.95 -2.32
C LYS A 291 -19.78 8.31 -1.91
N THR A 292 -20.54 8.93 -2.81
CA THR A 292 -21.17 10.23 -2.62
C THR A 292 -22.65 10.12 -3.03
N PHE A 293 -23.32 11.27 -3.16
CA PHE A 293 -24.67 11.36 -3.71
C PHE A 293 -24.69 11.30 -5.25
N GLU A 294 -23.54 11.40 -5.91
CA GLU A 294 -23.43 11.39 -7.38
C GLU A 294 -23.80 10.03 -7.97
N THR A 295 -24.50 10.03 -9.11
CA THR A 295 -25.06 8.83 -9.75
C THR A 295 -24.55 8.58 -11.17
N TYR A 296 -23.94 9.57 -11.84
CA TYR A 296 -23.32 9.40 -13.16
C TYR A 296 -21.99 8.65 -13.13
N THR A 297 -21.37 8.54 -11.96
CA THR A 297 -20.14 7.75 -11.72
C THR A 297 -20.38 6.72 -10.63
N ARG A 298 -19.73 5.55 -10.73
CA ARG A 298 -19.83 4.48 -9.71
C ARG A 298 -19.32 4.95 -8.34
N ASN A 299 -18.23 5.72 -8.34
CA ASN A 299 -17.71 6.43 -7.17
C ASN A 299 -17.27 7.83 -7.63
N THR A 300 -17.14 8.77 -6.71
CA THR A 300 -16.44 10.02 -6.99
C THR A 300 -14.96 9.80 -6.75
N LEU A 301 -14.14 9.85 -7.81
CA LEU A 301 -12.70 9.67 -7.71
C LEU A 301 -12.07 10.89 -7.02
N ASP A 302 -11.60 10.71 -5.78
CA ASP A 302 -11.06 11.79 -4.95
C ASP A 302 -9.56 12.01 -5.26
N LEU A 303 -9.27 12.70 -6.36
CA LEU A 303 -7.88 13.02 -6.72
C LEU A 303 -7.19 13.96 -5.72
N ASN A 304 -7.94 14.68 -4.87
CA ASN A 304 -7.34 15.49 -3.80
C ASN A 304 -6.63 14.61 -2.77
N ALA A 305 -7.04 13.34 -2.62
CA ALA A 305 -6.39 12.39 -1.72
C ALA A 305 -4.91 12.19 -2.05
N VAL A 306 -4.53 12.22 -3.34
CA VAL A 306 -3.14 12.02 -3.76
C VAL A 306 -2.19 13.07 -3.16
N PRO A 307 -2.35 14.39 -3.41
CA PRO A 307 -1.46 15.40 -2.85
C PRO A 307 -1.59 15.51 -1.32
N VAL A 308 -2.77 15.27 -0.75
CA VAL A 308 -2.95 15.24 0.71
C VAL A 308 -2.13 14.12 1.33
N VAL A 309 -2.25 12.89 0.82
CA VAL A 309 -1.46 11.75 1.31
C VAL A 309 0.03 11.97 1.07
N LYS A 310 0.44 12.49 -0.09
CA LYS A 310 1.84 12.82 -0.36
C LYS A 310 2.42 13.81 0.67
N ARG A 311 1.61 14.74 1.17
CA ARG A 311 2.00 15.69 2.23
C ARG A 311 2.04 15.03 3.61
N LEU A 312 1.03 14.24 3.94
CA LEU A 312 0.85 13.65 5.28
C LEU A 312 1.69 12.38 5.51
N SER A 313 1.98 11.63 4.45
CA SER A 313 2.59 10.30 4.48
C SER A 313 3.76 10.21 3.52
N HIS A 314 4.70 9.33 3.84
CA HIS A 314 5.81 8.96 2.95
C HIS A 314 5.50 7.76 2.05
N LEU A 315 4.36 7.09 2.22
CA LEU A 315 4.00 5.91 1.45
C LEU A 315 3.69 6.26 -0.02
N PRO A 316 3.99 5.37 -0.98
CA PRO A 316 3.60 5.57 -2.36
C PRO A 316 2.08 5.53 -2.55
N VAL A 317 1.57 6.33 -3.48
CA VAL A 317 0.13 6.49 -3.74
C VAL A 317 -0.18 6.23 -5.21
N MET A 318 -0.97 5.20 -5.48
CA MET A 318 -1.53 4.84 -6.78
C MET A 318 -2.99 5.29 -6.90
N VAL A 319 -3.50 5.27 -8.12
CA VAL A 319 -4.91 5.55 -8.41
C VAL A 319 -5.51 4.44 -9.28
N ASP A 320 -6.73 4.02 -8.95
CA ASP A 320 -7.56 3.09 -9.72
C ASP A 320 -8.70 3.87 -10.41
N PRO A 321 -8.47 4.35 -11.65
CA PRO A 321 -9.48 5.09 -12.40
C PRO A 321 -10.63 4.20 -12.89
N SER A 322 -10.39 2.90 -13.12
CA SER A 322 -11.41 1.96 -13.59
C SER A 322 -12.55 1.79 -12.59
N HIS A 323 -12.22 1.46 -11.33
CA HIS A 323 -13.23 1.37 -10.28
C HIS A 323 -13.62 2.73 -9.71
N GLY A 324 -12.72 3.71 -9.81
CA GLY A 324 -12.97 5.10 -9.46
C GLY A 324 -14.18 5.66 -10.19
N THR A 325 -14.24 5.48 -11.51
CA THR A 325 -15.33 6.05 -12.33
C THR A 325 -16.40 5.01 -12.64
N GLY A 326 -16.01 3.74 -12.82
CA GLY A 326 -16.89 2.65 -13.24
C GLY A 326 -17.29 2.71 -14.72
N ASN A 327 -16.59 3.49 -15.56
CA ASN A 327 -16.87 3.58 -16.99
C ASN A 327 -15.59 3.80 -17.82
N TRP A 328 -15.42 3.00 -18.88
CA TRP A 328 -14.19 2.89 -19.65
C TRP A 328 -13.77 4.22 -20.28
N TRP A 329 -14.71 5.03 -20.79
CA TRP A 329 -14.39 6.31 -21.46
C TRP A 329 -13.82 7.35 -20.50
N MET A 330 -14.06 7.21 -19.20
CA MET A 330 -13.48 8.07 -18.16
C MET A 330 -12.10 7.61 -17.69
N VAL A 331 -11.68 6.38 -18.03
CA VAL A 331 -10.42 5.81 -17.52
C VAL A 331 -9.21 6.59 -18.00
N SER A 332 -9.12 6.89 -19.31
CA SER A 332 -8.01 7.68 -19.87
C SER A 332 -7.92 9.10 -19.31
N PRO A 333 -8.96 9.94 -19.34
CA PRO A 333 -8.87 11.29 -18.78
C PRO A 333 -8.55 11.30 -17.28
N MET A 334 -9.13 10.38 -16.49
CA MET A 334 -8.83 10.30 -15.06
C MET A 334 -7.43 9.74 -14.77
N SER A 335 -6.89 8.89 -15.64
CA SER A 335 -5.49 8.43 -15.57
C SER A 335 -4.50 9.57 -15.77
N ARG A 336 -4.74 10.42 -16.78
CA ARG A 336 -3.94 11.64 -17.01
C ARG A 336 -3.97 12.56 -15.79
N ALA A 337 -5.17 12.82 -15.26
CA ALA A 337 -5.34 13.66 -14.07
C ALA A 337 -4.66 13.08 -12.82
N ALA A 338 -4.75 11.76 -12.62
CA ALA A 338 -4.08 11.06 -11.52
C ALA A 338 -2.56 11.22 -11.56
N VAL A 339 -1.96 11.09 -12.75
CA VAL A 339 -0.51 11.27 -12.91
C VAL A 339 -0.12 12.73 -12.75
N ALA A 340 -0.87 13.66 -13.35
CA ALA A 340 -0.65 15.10 -13.21
C ALA A 340 -0.65 15.57 -11.74
N VAL A 341 -1.53 15.00 -10.90
CA VAL A 341 -1.60 15.35 -9.47
C VAL A 341 -0.54 14.62 -8.61
N GLY A 342 0.28 13.75 -9.21
CA GLY A 342 1.45 13.15 -8.57
C GLY A 342 1.31 11.70 -8.12
N ALA A 343 0.37 10.92 -8.66
CA ALA A 343 0.27 9.49 -8.36
C ALA A 343 1.52 8.71 -8.83
N ASP A 344 1.97 7.73 -8.05
CA ASP A 344 3.13 6.87 -8.34
C ASP A 344 2.83 5.71 -9.29
N GLY A 345 1.55 5.53 -9.61
CA GLY A 345 1.13 4.51 -10.54
C GLY A 345 -0.36 4.48 -10.72
N LEU A 346 -0.77 3.67 -11.69
CA LEU A 346 -2.17 3.45 -12.05
C LEU A 346 -2.48 1.96 -11.97
N LEU A 347 -3.67 1.63 -11.46
CA LEU A 347 -4.22 0.28 -11.47
C LEU A 347 -5.42 0.25 -12.42
N ILE A 348 -5.27 -0.37 -13.60
CA ILE A 348 -6.20 -0.23 -14.72
C ILE A 348 -6.76 -1.59 -15.14
N GLU A 349 -8.07 -1.64 -15.38
CA GLU A 349 -8.72 -2.82 -15.95
C GLU A 349 -8.61 -2.84 -17.47
N VAL A 350 -8.06 -3.93 -18.00
CA VAL A 350 -7.95 -4.20 -19.44
C VAL A 350 -8.47 -5.59 -19.72
N HIS A 351 -9.36 -5.71 -20.71
CA HIS A 351 -9.93 -6.99 -21.13
C HIS A 351 -9.88 -7.09 -22.65
N PRO A 352 -9.47 -8.23 -23.25
CA PRO A 352 -9.42 -8.39 -24.71
C PRO A 352 -10.78 -8.22 -25.39
N SER A 353 -11.86 -8.72 -24.76
CA SER A 353 -13.24 -8.50 -25.20
C SER A 353 -14.11 -8.01 -24.03
N PRO A 354 -14.16 -6.70 -23.73
CA PRO A 354 -14.91 -6.19 -22.58
C PRO A 354 -16.42 -6.49 -22.64
N GLY A 355 -16.98 -6.64 -23.85
CA GLY A 355 -18.39 -6.98 -24.07
C GLY A 355 -18.77 -8.38 -23.55
N ASP A 356 -17.82 -9.30 -23.51
CA ASP A 356 -18.02 -10.69 -23.08
C ASP A 356 -17.52 -10.97 -21.65
N ALA A 357 -17.01 -9.95 -20.94
CA ALA A 357 -16.38 -10.12 -19.65
C ALA A 357 -17.36 -10.61 -18.57
N LEU A 358 -16.92 -11.58 -17.76
CA LEU A 358 -17.70 -12.17 -16.65
C LEU A 358 -17.80 -11.23 -15.43
N SER A 359 -16.98 -10.18 -15.42
CA SER A 359 -16.98 -9.14 -14.40
C SER A 359 -16.53 -7.82 -15.01
N ASP A 360 -17.25 -6.74 -14.71
CA ASP A 360 -16.73 -5.37 -14.83
C ASP A 360 -16.29 -4.97 -16.26
N GLY A 361 -16.94 -5.52 -17.29
CA GLY A 361 -16.70 -5.17 -18.69
C GLY A 361 -16.91 -3.67 -18.99
N GLN A 362 -17.87 -3.02 -18.34
CA GLN A 362 -18.21 -1.61 -18.57
C GLN A 362 -17.05 -0.63 -18.33
N GLN A 363 -16.14 -0.93 -17.42
CA GLN A 363 -14.99 -0.08 -17.13
C GLN A 363 -13.66 -0.59 -17.68
N SER A 364 -13.66 -1.78 -18.28
CA SER A 364 -12.46 -2.40 -18.80
C SER A 364 -12.12 -1.77 -20.15
N LEU A 365 -10.87 -1.34 -20.31
CA LEU A 365 -10.36 -0.90 -21.60
C LEU A 365 -10.11 -2.10 -22.51
N THR A 366 -10.19 -1.90 -23.82
CA THR A 366 -9.59 -2.81 -24.79
C THR A 366 -8.06 -2.61 -24.79
N PRO A 367 -7.28 -3.59 -25.28
CA PRO A 367 -5.84 -3.43 -25.47
C PRO A 367 -5.44 -2.15 -26.22
N GLU A 368 -6.16 -1.80 -27.28
CA GLU A 368 -5.88 -0.62 -28.11
C GLU A 368 -6.11 0.67 -27.34
N ASN A 369 -7.22 0.76 -26.60
CA ASN A 369 -7.52 1.90 -25.75
C ASN A 369 -6.49 2.03 -24.61
N PHE A 370 -6.01 0.91 -24.07
CA PHE A 370 -4.93 0.93 -23.08
C PHE A 370 -3.62 1.45 -23.68
N GLN A 371 -3.24 1.02 -24.89
CA GLN A 371 -2.05 1.52 -25.57
C GLN A 371 -2.11 3.05 -25.79
N GLY A 372 -3.25 3.56 -26.26
CA GLY A 372 -3.48 5.00 -26.41
C GLY A 372 -3.36 5.74 -25.08
N LEU A 373 -3.96 5.20 -24.01
CA LEU A 373 -3.83 5.75 -22.66
C LEU A 373 -2.37 5.84 -22.20
N VAL A 374 -1.56 4.80 -22.44
CA VAL A 374 -0.15 4.81 -22.01
C VAL A 374 0.62 5.94 -22.69
N GLN A 375 0.39 6.19 -23.98
CA GLN A 375 1.03 7.28 -24.72
C GLN A 375 0.67 8.65 -24.11
N GLU A 376 -0.60 8.88 -23.82
CA GLU A 376 -1.05 10.12 -23.20
C GLU A 376 -0.49 10.32 -21.79
N VAL A 377 -0.51 9.26 -20.96
CA VAL A 377 0.03 9.28 -19.61
C VAL A 377 1.53 9.53 -19.62
N HIS A 378 2.25 8.98 -20.59
CA HIS A 378 3.68 9.22 -20.77
C HIS A 378 3.98 10.71 -21.02
N GLN A 379 3.21 11.36 -21.91
CA GLN A 379 3.36 12.79 -22.18
C GLN A 379 3.10 13.65 -20.92
N VAL A 380 2.04 13.33 -20.17
CA VAL A 380 1.71 14.03 -18.92
C VAL A 380 2.81 13.83 -17.87
N ALA A 381 3.28 12.59 -17.68
CA ALA A 381 4.36 12.29 -16.75
C ALA A 381 5.63 13.10 -17.10
N HIS A 382 6.02 13.11 -18.37
CA HIS A 382 7.18 13.86 -18.85
C HIS A 382 7.03 15.37 -18.59
N ALA A 383 5.86 15.94 -18.85
CA ALA A 383 5.57 17.36 -18.61
C ALA A 383 5.75 17.77 -17.14
N ILE A 384 5.58 16.85 -16.18
CA ILE A 384 5.77 17.09 -14.74
C ILE A 384 7.11 16.54 -14.20
N GLY A 385 8.07 16.24 -15.08
CA GLY A 385 9.41 15.79 -14.69
C GLY A 385 9.48 14.34 -14.19
N ARG A 386 8.52 13.50 -14.60
CA ARG A 386 8.41 12.07 -14.27
C ARG A 386 8.49 11.23 -15.55
N ALA A 387 8.62 9.92 -15.39
CA ALA A 387 8.65 8.98 -16.51
C ALA A 387 7.65 7.85 -16.29
N VAL A 388 7.12 7.27 -17.35
CA VAL A 388 6.37 6.00 -17.27
C VAL A 388 7.37 4.88 -17.55
N ASN A 389 7.52 3.97 -16.58
CA ASN A 389 8.45 2.86 -16.72
C ASN A 389 7.91 1.84 -17.75
N GLY A 390 8.79 1.26 -18.56
CA GLY A 390 8.43 0.25 -19.57
C GLY A 390 8.08 0.80 -20.97
N VAL A 391 7.93 2.11 -21.14
CA VAL A 391 7.67 2.72 -22.46
C VAL A 391 9.00 2.94 -23.21
N ARG A 392 9.12 2.40 -24.43
CA ARG A 392 10.30 2.62 -25.29
C ARG A 392 10.30 4.06 -25.80
N GLN A 393 11.44 4.75 -25.77
CA GLN A 393 11.58 6.14 -26.25
C GLN A 393 11.11 6.34 -27.71
N ASN A 394 11.13 5.29 -28.52
CA ASN A 394 10.77 5.32 -29.95
C ASN A 394 9.27 5.52 -30.21
N TRP A 395 8.41 5.49 -29.18
CA TRP A 395 6.96 5.73 -29.36
C TRP A 395 6.65 7.21 -29.59
N ILE A 396 7.59 8.10 -29.28
CA ILE A 396 7.46 9.55 -29.38
C ILE A 396 7.74 10.03 -30.81
N SER A 397 8.52 9.27 -31.61
CA SER A 397 8.90 9.71 -32.97
C SER A 397 7.79 9.54 -34.01
N ASP A 398 6.80 8.68 -33.76
CA ASP A 398 5.74 8.38 -34.72
C ASP A 398 4.46 9.20 -34.50
N ALA A 399 4.31 9.81 -33.32
CA ALA A 399 3.24 10.76 -33.04
C ALA A 399 3.67 12.18 -33.45
N GLY A 400 3.64 12.45 -34.76
CA GLY A 400 3.63 13.77 -35.40
C GLY A 400 4.23 14.92 -34.57
N GLY A 401 5.52 15.17 -34.77
CA GLY A 401 6.26 16.20 -34.04
C GLY A 401 5.59 17.58 -34.07
N LEU A 402 5.28 18.08 -32.88
CA LEU A 402 5.32 19.52 -32.62
C LEU A 402 6.77 19.82 -32.20
N ARG A 403 7.56 20.26 -33.17
CA ARG A 403 8.82 20.98 -32.91
C ARG A 403 8.49 22.33 -32.25
N PRO A 404 9.39 22.84 -31.40
CA PRO A 404 9.13 23.89 -30.40
C PRO A 404 8.53 25.18 -30.95
#